data_AF-A0A9N8ZMD1-F1
#
_entry.id   AF-A0A9N8ZMD1-F1
#
_cell.length_a   1.000
_cell.length_b   1.000
_cell.length_c   1.000
_cell.angle_alpha   90.00
_cell.angle_beta   90.00
_cell.angle_gamma   90.00
#
_symmetry.space_group_name_H-M   'P 1'
#
loop_
_entity.id
_entity.type
_entity.pdbx_description
1 polymer ?
#
loop_
_entity_poly.entity_id
_entity_poly.type
_entity_poly.pdbx_seq_one_letter_code
_entity_poly.pdbx_strand_id
1 'polypeptide(L)'
;MEESLHLSNDTIGQIKNFEYFSLTVEQSTLIDKLILNEGLKARYKKYGLCKECNQPKTHFNWCQSCNAKHFQQNFKNWNSGNNDINGLVQKSQLFATGYKNSDYKIPQLIFDVIKRCWDANPSNRPNANELCDSLDNLERNCNDKHSLINKQFEEADEMNKLRSTTSSDDDLSFTTHPRAYYTSRFLDFKNLSAPKIANDDNNDNPSEIEDSESVTIDFSKLRINSKVIDEKEIKDTVKD
;
A
#
# COMPACT_ATOMS: atom_id res chain seq x y z
N MET A 1 -12.23 11.60 15.03
CA MET A 1 -11.27 12.54 15.62
C MET A 1 -10.41 11.72 16.57
N GLU A 2 -9.36 11.07 16.07
CA GLU A 2 -8.37 10.49 16.97
C GLU A 2 -7.50 11.66 17.43
N GLU A 3 -7.69 12.06 18.68
CA GLU A 3 -6.79 12.96 19.38
C GLU A 3 -5.36 12.45 19.15
N SER A 4 -4.46 13.27 18.59
CA SER A 4 -3.08 12.85 18.39
C SER A 4 -2.45 12.64 19.77
N LEU A 5 -2.47 11.40 20.23
CA LEU A 5 -1.95 11.01 21.54
C LEU A 5 -0.44 11.23 21.53
N HIS A 6 -0.01 12.32 22.17
CA HIS A 6 1.38 12.70 22.33
C HIS A 6 1.79 12.61 23.80
N LEU A 7 3.00 12.14 24.05
CA LEU A 7 3.62 12.25 25.36
C LEU A 7 3.96 13.72 25.64
N SER A 8 3.79 14.14 26.89
CA SER A 8 4.24 15.46 27.34
C SER A 8 5.77 15.55 27.34
N ASN A 9 6.28 16.78 27.22
CA ASN A 9 7.72 17.03 27.27
C ASN A 9 8.36 16.58 28.60
N ASP A 10 7.61 16.64 29.71
CA ASP A 10 8.07 16.19 31.02
C ASP A 10 8.25 14.67 31.07
N THR A 11 7.30 13.92 30.51
CA THR A 11 7.41 12.46 30.38
C THR A 11 8.57 12.09 29.47
N ILE A 12 8.69 12.75 28.31
CA ILE A 12 9.81 12.55 27.37
C ILE A 12 11.15 12.83 28.05
N GLY A 13 11.25 13.94 28.80
CA GLY A 13 12.47 14.32 29.51
C GLY A 13 12.97 13.25 30.47
N GLN A 14 12.06 12.51 31.10
CA GLN A 14 12.38 11.43 32.04
C GLN A 14 12.83 10.13 31.36
N ILE A 15 12.32 9.83 30.15
CA ILE A 15 12.55 8.53 29.49
C ILE A 15 13.51 8.60 28.30
N LYS A 16 13.81 9.79 27.77
CA LYS A 16 14.55 9.97 26.49
C LYS A 16 15.92 9.30 26.42
N ASN A 17 16.56 9.06 27.56
CA ASN A 17 17.90 8.50 27.66
C ASN A 17 17.90 6.98 27.90
N PHE A 18 16.73 6.34 28.01
CA PHE A 18 16.67 4.90 28.22
C PHE A 18 16.89 4.15 26.91
N GLU A 19 17.66 3.07 26.99
CA GLU A 19 17.81 2.12 25.89
C GLU A 19 16.57 1.23 25.84
N TYR A 20 15.62 1.56 24.96
CA TYR A 20 14.32 0.87 24.90
C TYR A 20 14.43 -0.64 24.64
N PHE A 21 15.50 -1.10 23.97
CA PHE A 21 15.78 -2.51 23.70
C PHE A 21 16.42 -3.24 24.89
N SER A 22 16.75 -2.54 25.98
CA SER A 22 17.44 -3.09 27.16
C SER A 22 17.03 -2.35 28.44
N LEU A 23 15.72 -2.17 28.64
CA LEU A 23 15.17 -1.52 29.82
C LEU A 23 15.41 -2.34 31.10
N THR A 24 15.84 -1.68 32.17
CA THR A 24 15.86 -2.32 33.52
C THR A 24 14.44 -2.47 34.06
N VAL A 25 14.29 -3.30 35.11
CA VAL A 25 13.00 -3.46 35.81
C VAL A 25 12.51 -2.12 36.37
N GLU A 26 13.39 -1.30 36.96
CA GLU A 26 12.98 0.02 37.46
C GLU A 26 12.57 0.96 36.33
N GLN A 27 13.33 0.98 35.22
CA GLN A 27 13.02 1.82 34.06
C GLN A 27 11.67 1.42 33.45
N SER A 28 11.42 0.12 33.24
CA SER A 28 10.13 -0.38 32.76
C SER A 28 9.00 0.01 33.69
N THR A 29 9.19 -0.15 35.00
CA THR A 29 8.18 0.22 36.02
C THR A 29 7.89 1.71 36.01
N LEU A 30 8.91 2.54 35.80
CA LEU A 30 8.74 4.00 35.68
C LEU A 30 7.93 4.35 34.42
N ILE A 31 8.25 3.72 33.28
CA ILE A 31 7.49 3.90 32.02
C ILE A 31 6.02 3.52 32.21
N ASP A 32 5.76 2.40 32.90
CA ASP A 32 4.39 1.93 33.17
C ASP A 32 3.56 2.92 33.98
N LYS A 33 4.22 3.70 34.85
CA LYS A 33 3.60 4.77 35.64
C LYS A 33 3.44 6.08 34.86
N LEU A 34 4.43 6.44 34.03
CA LEU A 34 4.46 7.72 33.32
C LEU A 34 3.60 7.73 32.05
N ILE A 35 3.46 6.59 31.37
CA ILE A 35 2.72 6.47 30.11
C ILE A 35 1.43 5.68 30.34
N LEU A 36 0.33 6.43 30.56
CA LEU A 36 -1.00 5.86 30.79
C LEU A 36 -1.62 5.26 29.53
N ASN A 37 -1.27 5.78 28.35
CA ASN A 37 -1.78 5.25 27.11
C ASN A 37 -1.06 3.94 26.76
N GLU A 38 -1.78 2.82 26.82
CA GLU A 38 -1.25 1.48 26.52
C GLU A 38 -0.60 1.39 25.13
N GLY A 39 -1.18 2.04 24.13
CA GLY A 39 -0.65 2.06 22.77
C GLY A 39 0.70 2.78 22.67
N LEU A 40 0.82 3.98 23.24
CA LEU A 40 2.08 4.73 23.29
C LEU A 40 3.15 4.01 24.11
N LYS A 41 2.74 3.39 25.22
CA LYS A 41 3.62 2.60 26.09
C LYS A 41 4.17 1.39 25.34
N ALA A 42 3.31 0.61 24.67
CA ALA A 42 3.74 -0.52 23.87
C ALA A 42 4.67 -0.10 22.73
N ARG A 43 4.33 0.99 22.02
CA ARG A 43 5.17 1.58 20.96
C ARG A 43 6.54 2.01 21.49
N TYR A 44 6.59 2.68 22.64
CA TYR A 44 7.83 3.09 23.28
C TYR A 44 8.71 1.89 23.61
N LYS A 45 8.15 0.87 24.30
CA LYS A 45 8.91 -0.32 24.69
C LYS A 45 9.39 -1.13 23.48
N LYS A 46 8.62 -1.14 22.39
CA LYS A 46 8.94 -1.92 21.19
C LYS A 46 9.89 -1.21 20.22
N TYR A 47 9.70 0.09 20.01
CA TYR A 47 10.40 0.84 18.96
C TYR A 47 11.22 2.01 19.47
N GLY A 48 10.96 2.49 20.69
CA GLY A 48 11.61 3.67 21.25
C GLY A 48 11.09 4.99 20.67
N LEU A 49 11.83 6.07 20.93
CA LEU A 49 11.47 7.42 20.47
C LEU A 49 11.98 7.72 19.06
N CYS A 50 11.24 8.58 18.36
CA CYS A 50 11.67 9.18 17.09
C CYS A 50 12.74 10.24 17.35
N LYS A 51 13.80 10.25 16.53
CA LYS A 51 14.90 11.22 16.64
C LYS A 51 14.50 12.64 16.26
N GLU A 52 13.46 12.82 15.45
CA GLU A 52 13.02 14.13 14.98
C GLU A 52 12.04 14.80 15.95
N CYS A 53 11.04 14.06 16.44
CA CYS A 53 9.97 14.64 17.26
C CYS A 53 9.96 14.15 18.72
N ASN A 54 10.84 13.23 19.10
CA ASN A 54 10.92 12.62 20.44
C ASN A 54 9.66 11.90 20.92
N GLN A 55 8.75 11.55 20.02
CA GLN A 55 7.54 10.77 20.32
C GLN A 55 7.77 9.28 20.04
N PRO A 56 7.04 8.36 20.70
CA PRO A 56 7.13 6.93 20.41
C PRO A 56 6.92 6.63 18.93
N LYS A 57 7.83 5.88 18.32
CA LYS A 57 7.73 5.44 16.92
C LYS A 57 6.58 4.45 16.74
N THR A 58 6.02 4.39 15.54
CA THR A 58 5.01 3.39 15.17
C THR A 58 5.63 2.13 14.59
N HIS A 59 6.89 2.19 14.13
CA HIS A 59 7.69 1.04 13.70
C HIS A 59 9.20 1.29 13.93
N PHE A 60 10.03 0.24 13.79
CA PHE A 60 11.48 0.27 14.06
C PHE A 60 12.21 1.50 13.49
N ASN A 61 11.95 1.85 12.23
CA ASN A 61 12.51 3.04 11.57
C ASN A 61 11.41 3.98 11.03
N TRP A 62 10.23 3.97 11.67
CA TRP A 62 9.09 4.76 11.21
C TRP A 62 8.43 5.54 12.33
N CYS A 63 8.28 6.84 12.11
CA CYS A 63 7.44 7.70 12.91
C CYS A 63 6.32 8.22 12.02
N GLN A 64 5.10 7.73 12.21
CA GLN A 64 3.94 8.09 11.39
C GLN A 64 3.78 9.61 11.26
N SER A 65 3.87 10.37 12.36
CA SER A 65 3.70 11.83 12.32
C SER A 65 4.80 12.55 11.52
N CYS A 66 6.06 12.20 11.72
CA CYS A 66 7.17 12.78 10.96
C CYS A 66 7.10 12.40 9.49
N ASN A 67 6.91 11.12 9.18
CA ASN A 67 6.85 10.63 7.80
C ASN A 67 5.65 11.22 7.06
N ALA A 68 4.46 11.29 7.67
CA ALA A 68 3.30 11.95 7.09
C ALA A 68 3.61 13.42 6.72
N LYS A 69 4.27 14.15 7.62
CA LYS A 69 4.71 15.54 7.35
C LYS A 69 5.71 15.64 6.19
N HIS A 70 6.65 14.71 6.10
CA HIS A 70 7.61 14.65 4.99
C HIS A 70 6.92 14.33 3.65
N PHE A 71 5.91 13.46 3.65
CA PHE A 71 5.12 13.15 2.46
C PHE A 71 4.28 14.35 2.01
N GLN A 72 3.59 15.02 2.94
CA GLN A 72 2.78 16.22 2.64
C GLN A 72 3.56 17.29 1.88
N GLN A 73 4.83 17.51 2.26
CA GLN A 73 5.70 18.48 1.57
C GLN A 73 5.94 18.15 0.10
N ASN A 74 5.81 16.87 -0.27
CA ASN A 74 6.04 16.34 -1.61
C ASN A 74 4.77 16.10 -2.43
N PHE A 75 3.57 16.16 -1.83
CA PHE A 75 2.32 15.88 -2.55
C PHE A 75 2.10 16.79 -3.77
N LYS A 76 2.53 18.04 -3.69
CA LYS A 76 2.49 18.98 -4.82
C LYS A 76 3.32 18.54 -6.03
N ASN A 77 4.31 17.66 -5.84
CA ASN A 77 5.23 17.20 -6.89
C ASN A 77 4.74 15.92 -7.60
N TRP A 78 3.74 15.22 -7.04
CA TRP A 78 3.24 13.95 -7.55
C TRP A 78 1.83 14.15 -8.10
N ASN A 79 1.74 14.24 -9.43
CA ASN A 79 0.46 14.26 -10.12
C ASN A 79 0.44 13.15 -11.18
N SER A 80 -0.44 12.17 -10.99
CA SER A 80 -0.70 11.11 -11.97
C SER A 80 -1.62 11.56 -13.12
N GLY A 81 -2.22 12.76 -13.03
CA GLY A 81 -3.32 13.19 -13.88
C GLY A 81 -4.68 12.62 -13.46
N ASN A 82 -4.73 11.80 -12.40
CA ASN A 82 -5.96 11.22 -11.85
C ASN A 82 -6.09 11.57 -10.35
N ASN A 83 -7.14 12.32 -10.01
CA ASN A 83 -7.35 12.83 -8.65
C ASN A 83 -7.65 11.72 -7.64
N ASP A 84 -8.37 10.66 -8.05
CA ASP A 84 -8.72 9.55 -7.17
C ASP A 84 -7.47 8.74 -6.78
N ILE A 85 -6.60 8.47 -7.77
CA ILE A 85 -5.31 7.81 -7.55
C ILE A 85 -4.43 8.67 -6.65
N ASN A 86 -4.34 9.98 -6.91
CA ASN A 86 -3.56 10.89 -6.08
C ASN A 86 -4.09 10.87 -4.63
N GLY A 87 -5.40 10.94 -4.43
CA GLY A 87 -6.02 10.89 -3.10
C GLY A 87 -5.75 9.58 -2.37
N LEU A 88 -5.81 8.44 -3.07
CA LEU A 88 -5.47 7.13 -2.49
C LEU A 88 -4.01 7.06 -2.05
N VAL A 89 -3.08 7.52 -2.89
CA VAL A 89 -1.64 7.54 -2.59
C VAL A 89 -1.36 8.43 -1.38
N GLN A 90 -1.92 9.64 -1.36
CA GLN A 90 -1.76 10.58 -0.26
C GLN A 90 -2.29 10.01 1.05
N LYS A 91 -3.52 9.48 1.07
CA LYS A 91 -4.10 8.84 2.26
C LYS A 91 -3.22 7.68 2.74
N SER A 92 -2.79 6.81 1.84
CA SER A 92 -1.89 5.69 2.17
C SER A 92 -0.61 6.18 2.86
N GLN A 93 0.00 7.25 2.36
CA GLN A 93 1.25 7.79 2.90
C GLN A 93 1.06 8.55 4.22
N LEU A 94 -0.07 9.24 4.40
CA LEU A 94 -0.42 9.94 5.64
C LEU A 94 -0.69 8.98 6.80
N PHE A 95 -1.38 7.87 6.52
CA PHE A 95 -1.81 6.91 7.53
C PHE A 95 -0.86 5.73 7.70
N ALA A 96 0.19 5.63 6.89
CA ALA A 96 1.19 4.57 7.01
C ALA A 96 1.83 4.55 8.40
N THR A 97 1.73 3.40 9.07
CA THR A 97 2.30 3.17 10.41
C THR A 97 3.71 2.54 10.33
N GLY A 98 4.12 2.08 9.16
CA GLY A 98 5.43 1.47 8.88
C GLY A 98 5.70 1.39 7.38
N TYR A 99 6.89 0.94 7.00
CA TYR A 99 7.31 0.83 5.60
C TYR A 99 6.72 -0.39 4.86
N LYS A 100 6.19 -1.38 5.59
CA LYS A 100 5.58 -2.60 5.01
C LYS A 100 4.04 -2.55 4.96
N ASN A 101 3.39 -1.55 5.56
CA ASN A 101 1.95 -1.57 5.75
C ASN A 101 1.25 -0.50 4.92
N SER A 102 0.81 -0.87 3.71
CA SER A 102 -0.44 -0.33 3.20
C SER A 102 -1.54 -1.28 3.66
N ASP A 103 -2.30 -0.91 4.68
CA ASP A 103 -3.40 -1.77 5.15
C ASP A 103 -4.52 -1.88 4.11
N TYR A 104 -4.51 -1.05 3.05
CA TYR A 104 -5.47 -1.07 1.95
C TYR A 104 -5.70 -2.47 1.39
N LYS A 105 -6.96 -2.89 1.42
CA LYS A 105 -7.37 -4.14 0.79
C LYS A 105 -7.47 -3.90 -0.71
N ILE A 106 -6.82 -4.77 -1.47
CA ILE A 106 -6.93 -4.86 -2.92
C ILE A 106 -7.78 -6.09 -3.23
N PRO A 107 -8.78 -6.01 -4.14
CA PRO A 107 -9.49 -7.18 -4.64
C PRO A 107 -8.50 -8.26 -5.11
N GLN A 108 -8.73 -9.51 -4.69
CA GLN A 108 -7.76 -10.60 -4.88
C GLN A 108 -7.39 -10.77 -6.36
N LEU A 109 -8.35 -10.61 -7.26
CA LEU A 109 -8.14 -10.72 -8.70
C LEU A 109 -7.17 -9.66 -9.26
N ILE A 110 -7.25 -8.40 -8.79
CA ILE A 110 -6.28 -7.36 -9.18
C ILE A 110 -4.90 -7.74 -8.66
N PHE A 111 -4.83 -8.18 -7.41
CA PHE A 111 -3.58 -8.59 -6.78
C PHE A 111 -2.92 -9.75 -7.52
N ASP A 112 -3.70 -10.71 -8.01
CA ASP A 112 -3.22 -11.85 -8.80
C ASP A 112 -2.67 -11.40 -10.17
N VAL A 113 -3.31 -10.43 -10.83
CA VAL A 113 -2.80 -9.82 -12.08
C VAL A 113 -1.46 -9.13 -11.82
N ILE A 114 -1.37 -8.29 -10.79
CA ILE A 114 -0.12 -7.62 -10.40
C ILE A 114 0.96 -8.67 -10.10
N LYS A 115 0.60 -9.75 -9.39
CA LYS A 115 1.51 -10.83 -9.04
C LYS A 115 2.11 -11.53 -10.26
N ARG A 116 1.32 -11.75 -11.30
CA ARG A 116 1.83 -12.33 -12.55
C ARG A 116 2.74 -11.35 -13.30
N CYS A 117 2.40 -10.07 -13.31
CA CYS A 117 3.20 -9.04 -14.00
C CYS A 117 4.63 -8.93 -13.46
N TRP A 118 4.83 -9.10 -12.16
CA TRP A 118 6.15 -9.00 -11.53
C TRP A 118 6.82 -10.34 -11.23
N ASP A 119 6.32 -11.45 -11.83
CA ASP A 119 6.86 -12.79 -11.56
C ASP A 119 8.36 -12.86 -11.87
N ALA A 120 9.12 -13.53 -11.00
CA ALA A 120 10.56 -13.71 -11.15
C ALA A 120 10.92 -14.37 -12.50
N ASN A 121 10.13 -15.35 -12.90
CA ASN A 121 10.27 -16.05 -14.16
C ASN A 121 9.58 -15.26 -15.29
N PRO A 122 10.32 -14.76 -16.30
CA PRO A 122 9.75 -14.01 -17.40
C PRO A 122 8.66 -14.77 -18.17
N SER A 123 8.71 -16.10 -18.20
CA SER A 123 7.72 -16.93 -18.90
C SER A 123 6.35 -16.98 -18.20
N ASN A 124 6.28 -16.61 -16.91
CA ASN A 124 5.03 -16.55 -16.15
C ASN A 124 4.34 -15.18 -16.29
N ARG A 125 5.07 -14.16 -16.77
CA ARG A 125 4.55 -12.81 -16.96
C ARG A 125 3.61 -12.79 -18.17
N PRO A 126 2.45 -12.13 -18.07
CA PRO A 126 1.56 -11.97 -19.21
C PRO A 126 2.24 -11.09 -20.27
N ASN A 127 2.01 -11.41 -21.54
CA ASN A 127 2.30 -10.47 -22.61
C ASN A 127 1.26 -9.33 -22.65
N ALA A 128 1.51 -8.31 -23.48
CA ALA A 128 0.64 -7.13 -23.54
C ALA A 128 -0.82 -7.46 -23.87
N ASN A 129 -1.08 -8.41 -24.77
CA ASN A 129 -2.44 -8.79 -25.16
C ASN A 129 -3.15 -9.53 -24.02
N GLU A 130 -2.46 -10.49 -23.37
CA GLU A 130 -3.02 -11.22 -22.22
C GLU A 130 -3.35 -10.29 -21.04
N LEU A 131 -2.52 -9.27 -20.83
CA LEU A 131 -2.77 -8.26 -19.82
C LEU A 131 -3.99 -7.40 -20.20
N CYS A 132 -4.09 -6.93 -21.45
CA CYS A 132 -5.25 -6.20 -21.92
C CYS A 132 -6.54 -7.00 -21.75
N ASP A 133 -6.57 -8.27 -22.17
CA ASP A 133 -7.74 -9.14 -22.03
C ASP A 133 -8.15 -9.32 -20.56
N SER A 134 -7.16 -9.44 -19.67
CA SER A 134 -7.40 -9.55 -18.23
C SER A 134 -8.03 -8.28 -17.65
N LEU A 135 -7.54 -7.10 -18.06
CA LEU A 135 -8.07 -5.81 -17.61
C LEU A 135 -9.47 -5.54 -18.16
N ASP A 136 -9.69 -5.82 -19.45
CA ASP A 136 -11.00 -5.75 -20.10
C ASP A 136 -12.04 -6.64 -19.41
N ASN A 137 -11.65 -7.85 -19.02
CA ASN A 137 -12.51 -8.77 -18.30
C ASN A 137 -12.90 -8.21 -16.92
N LEU A 138 -11.92 -7.64 -16.18
CA LEU A 138 -12.18 -6.99 -14.91
C LEU A 138 -13.18 -5.82 -15.07
N GLU A 139 -13.01 -4.98 -16.10
CA GLU A 139 -13.88 -3.83 -16.38
C GLU A 139 -15.31 -4.26 -16.73
N ARG A 140 -15.48 -5.30 -17.58
CA ARG A 140 -16.82 -5.76 -17.95
C ARG A 140 -17.59 -6.34 -16.77
N ASN A 141 -16.89 -7.04 -15.88
CA ASN A 141 -17.53 -7.74 -14.77
C ASN A 141 -17.64 -6.89 -13.50
N CYS A 142 -16.89 -5.80 -13.36
CA CYS A 142 -17.04 -4.92 -12.20
C CYS A 142 -18.44 -4.27 -12.13
N ASN A 143 -19.13 -4.16 -13.28
CA ASN A 143 -20.49 -3.64 -13.37
C ASN A 143 -21.58 -4.70 -13.13
N ASP A 144 -21.24 -6.00 -13.17
CA ASP A 144 -22.18 -7.06 -12.82
C ASP A 144 -22.14 -7.30 -11.30
N LYS A 145 -23.21 -6.84 -10.63
CA LYS A 145 -23.41 -6.95 -9.18
C LYS A 145 -23.38 -8.39 -8.64
N HIS A 146 -23.66 -9.37 -9.49
CA HIS A 146 -23.64 -10.77 -9.08
C HIS A 146 -22.31 -11.47 -9.35
N SER A 147 -21.40 -10.82 -10.09
CA SER A 147 -20.10 -11.40 -10.38
C SER A 147 -19.26 -11.55 -9.11
N LEU A 148 -18.42 -12.59 -9.09
CA LEU A 148 -17.43 -12.78 -8.03
C LEU A 148 -16.47 -11.58 -7.93
N ILE A 149 -16.25 -10.89 -9.05
CA ILE A 149 -15.37 -9.74 -9.17
C ILE A 149 -15.95 -8.59 -8.36
N ASN A 150 -17.18 -8.18 -8.67
CA ASN A 150 -17.86 -7.08 -7.98
C ASN A 150 -17.93 -7.29 -6.47
N LYS A 151 -18.21 -8.52 -6.00
CA LYS A 151 -18.18 -8.84 -4.56
C LYS A 151 -16.82 -8.56 -3.90
N GLN A 152 -15.72 -8.93 -4.55
CA GLN A 152 -14.38 -8.65 -4.02
C GLN A 152 -14.07 -7.15 -3.97
N PHE A 153 -14.62 -6.37 -4.90
CA PHE A 153 -14.52 -4.91 -4.89
C PHE A 153 -15.32 -4.31 -3.72
N GLU A 154 -16.59 -4.68 -3.57
CA GLU A 154 -17.44 -4.20 -2.47
C GLU A 154 -16.81 -4.52 -1.10
N GLU A 155 -16.29 -5.73 -0.90
CA GLU A 155 -15.60 -6.12 0.34
C GLU A 155 -14.34 -5.28 0.60
N ALA A 156 -13.51 -5.05 -0.43
CA ALA A 156 -12.32 -4.23 -0.31
C ALA A 156 -12.67 -2.77 0.01
N ASP A 157 -13.68 -2.21 -0.65
CA ASP A 157 -14.13 -0.84 -0.47
C ASP A 157 -14.71 -0.62 0.93
N GLU A 158 -15.54 -1.52 1.44
CA GLU A 158 -16.09 -1.40 2.80
C GLU A 158 -14.99 -1.44 3.87
N MET A 159 -14.00 -2.32 3.72
CA MET A 159 -12.84 -2.35 4.63
C MET A 159 -11.98 -1.09 4.53
N ASN A 160 -11.80 -0.55 3.33
CA ASN A 160 -11.02 0.68 3.11
C ASN A 160 -11.77 1.95 3.56
N LYS A 161 -13.11 1.95 3.47
CA LYS A 161 -13.98 3.04 3.89
C LYS A 161 -14.02 3.18 5.41
N LEU A 162 -14.11 2.07 6.15
CA LEU A 162 -14.00 2.08 7.61
C LEU A 162 -12.72 2.78 8.08
N ARG A 163 -11.63 2.63 7.31
CA ARG A 163 -10.32 3.24 7.58
C ARG A 163 -10.21 4.71 7.16
N SER A 164 -11.07 5.18 6.25
CA SER A 164 -11.00 6.52 5.65
C SER A 164 -11.83 7.60 6.38
N THR A 165 -12.58 7.26 7.42
CA THR A 165 -13.52 8.19 8.10
C THR A 165 -12.85 9.30 8.95
N THR A 166 -11.55 9.54 8.81
CA THR A 166 -10.81 10.61 9.53
C THR A 166 -10.39 11.75 8.60
N SER A 167 -11.29 12.73 8.47
CA SER A 167 -11.11 14.15 8.11
C SER A 167 -10.78 14.62 6.67
N SER A 168 -11.60 15.61 6.30
CA SER A 168 -11.52 16.78 5.38
C SER A 168 -10.65 16.77 4.13
N ASP A 169 -11.35 16.86 3.00
CA ASP A 169 -10.87 17.23 1.68
C ASP A 169 -10.47 18.71 1.63
N ASP A 170 -9.17 19.00 1.60
CA ASP A 170 -8.66 20.30 1.15
C ASP A 170 -8.23 20.17 -0.33
N ASP A 171 -8.82 21.02 -1.16
CA ASP A 171 -8.57 21.13 -2.60
C ASP A 171 -7.16 21.71 -2.83
N LEU A 172 -6.23 20.88 -3.31
CA LEU A 172 -4.86 21.26 -3.60
C LEU A 172 -4.63 21.34 -5.11
N SER A 173 -4.19 22.50 -5.59
CA SER A 173 -3.75 22.69 -6.97
C SER A 173 -2.35 22.12 -7.20
N PHE A 174 -2.18 21.33 -8.25
CA PHE A 174 -0.96 20.57 -8.55
C PHE A 174 -0.11 21.23 -9.64
N THR A 175 1.23 21.13 -9.52
CA THR A 175 2.18 21.50 -10.58
C THR A 175 3.17 20.34 -10.80
N THR A 176 3.36 19.92 -12.04
CA THR A 176 4.26 18.80 -12.37
C THR A 176 5.73 19.20 -12.22
N HIS A 177 6.53 18.35 -11.58
CA HIS A 177 7.97 18.60 -11.44
C HIS A 177 8.66 18.49 -12.82
N PRO A 178 9.52 19.45 -13.22
CA PRO A 178 10.06 19.53 -14.58
C PRO A 178 10.98 18.36 -14.99
N ARG A 179 11.43 17.55 -14.03
CA ARG A 179 12.23 16.33 -14.27
C ARG A 179 11.43 15.02 -14.21
N ALA A 180 10.14 15.10 -13.93
CA ALA A 180 9.31 13.91 -13.88
C ALA A 180 8.88 13.49 -15.29
N TYR A 181 8.94 12.19 -15.54
CA TYR A 181 8.58 11.62 -16.81
C TYR A 181 7.45 10.61 -16.59
N TYR A 182 6.26 10.97 -17.06
CA TYR A 182 5.02 10.22 -16.84
C TYR A 182 4.61 9.39 -18.06
N THR A 183 5.42 9.41 -19.11
CA THR A 183 5.22 8.63 -20.33
C THR A 183 6.32 7.59 -20.49
N SER A 184 5.98 6.49 -21.16
CA SER A 184 6.93 5.42 -21.47
C SER A 184 8.18 5.97 -22.16
N ARG A 185 9.35 5.50 -21.73
CA ARG A 185 10.65 5.85 -22.28
C ARG A 185 11.45 4.58 -22.51
N PHE A 186 12.22 4.55 -23.59
CA PHE A 186 13.25 3.53 -23.76
C PHE A 186 14.36 3.78 -22.75
N LEU A 187 14.65 2.76 -21.93
CA LEU A 187 15.82 2.75 -21.04
C LEU A 187 16.97 2.05 -21.79
N ASP A 188 18.17 2.63 -21.73
CA ASP A 188 19.38 1.97 -22.27
C ASP A 188 19.90 0.97 -21.23
N PHE A 189 19.78 -0.32 -21.56
CA PHE A 189 20.06 -1.43 -20.65
C PHE A 189 21.45 -2.06 -20.82
N LYS A 190 22.33 -1.49 -21.65
CA LYS A 190 23.61 -2.11 -22.05
C LYS A 190 24.51 -2.58 -20.89
N ASN A 191 24.32 -2.09 -19.67
CA ASN A 191 25.18 -2.38 -18.52
C ASN A 191 24.44 -2.79 -17.22
N LEU A 192 23.19 -3.27 -17.29
CA LEU A 192 22.50 -3.72 -16.07
C LEU A 192 22.81 -5.18 -15.74
N SER A 193 23.11 -5.46 -14.47
CA SER A 193 23.15 -6.83 -13.93
C SER A 193 21.77 -7.49 -14.03
N ALA A 194 21.74 -8.83 -14.09
CA ALA A 194 20.50 -9.60 -14.11
C ALA A 194 19.52 -9.12 -13.02
N PRO A 195 18.20 -9.01 -13.33
CA PRO A 195 17.21 -8.55 -12.37
C PRO A 195 17.21 -9.46 -11.15
N LYS A 196 17.58 -8.91 -10.00
CA LYS A 196 17.38 -9.56 -8.71
C LYS A 196 16.01 -9.13 -8.21
N ILE A 197 15.20 -10.08 -7.77
CA ILE A 197 14.04 -9.77 -6.93
C ILE A 197 14.60 -9.03 -5.72
N ALA A 198 13.96 -7.91 -5.32
CA ALA A 198 14.20 -7.35 -4.00
C ALA A 198 13.59 -8.32 -2.98
N ASN A 199 14.29 -9.42 -2.68
CA ASN A 199 14.01 -10.19 -1.48
C ASN A 199 14.42 -9.33 -0.30
N ASP A 200 13.55 -9.32 0.71
CA ASP A 200 13.58 -8.54 1.95
C ASP A 200 14.77 -8.89 2.88
N ASP A 201 15.85 -9.45 2.33
CA ASP A 201 17.03 -9.90 3.06
C ASP A 201 18.03 -8.75 3.21
N ASN A 202 17.66 -7.76 3.99
CA ASN A 202 18.62 -7.13 4.89
C ASN A 202 18.29 -7.63 6.29
N ASN A 203 19.14 -8.53 6.78
CA ASN A 203 19.19 -9.05 8.15
C ASN A 203 18.66 -8.04 9.17
N ASP A 204 17.46 -8.30 9.68
CA ASP A 204 17.09 -8.11 11.09
C ASP A 204 15.98 -9.12 11.39
N ASN A 205 16.41 -10.22 12.00
CA ASN A 205 15.67 -11.43 12.36
C ASN A 205 14.22 -11.20 12.82
N PRO A 206 13.23 -11.85 12.19
CA PRO A 206 11.92 -12.10 12.78
C PRO A 206 11.64 -13.61 12.84
N SER A 207 11.47 -14.12 14.05
CA SER A 207 10.90 -15.44 14.30
C SER A 207 9.57 -15.61 13.57
N GLU A 208 9.52 -16.66 12.75
CA GLU A 208 8.38 -17.46 12.30
C GLU A 208 6.99 -16.83 12.48
N ILE A 209 6.41 -16.38 11.36
CA ILE A 209 4.97 -16.38 11.14
C ILE A 209 4.74 -17.27 9.93
N GLU A 210 4.22 -18.47 10.17
CA GLU A 210 3.69 -19.36 9.15
C GLU A 210 2.44 -18.70 8.54
N ASP A 211 2.56 -18.19 7.30
CA ASP A 211 1.39 -17.76 6.54
C ASP A 211 0.69 -18.99 5.94
N SER A 212 -0.60 -19.12 6.27
CA SER A 212 -1.50 -20.17 5.82
C SER A 212 -1.51 -20.33 4.30
N GLU A 213 -1.50 -21.59 3.84
CA GLU A 213 -1.61 -22.00 2.44
C GLU A 213 -2.71 -21.24 1.69
N SER A 214 -2.33 -20.32 0.81
CA SER A 214 -3.27 -19.73 -0.14
C SER A 214 -3.43 -20.66 -1.33
N VAL A 215 -4.65 -21.17 -1.53
CA VAL A 215 -5.03 -21.99 -2.70
C VAL A 215 -4.73 -21.21 -3.98
N THR A 216 -3.83 -21.75 -4.81
CA THR A 216 -3.55 -21.22 -6.15
C THR A 216 -4.77 -21.42 -7.04
N ILE A 217 -5.41 -20.33 -7.45
CA ILE A 217 -6.51 -20.37 -8.44
C ILE A 217 -5.90 -20.34 -9.85
N ASP A 218 -6.20 -21.37 -10.62
CA ASP A 218 -5.76 -21.53 -12.01
C ASP A 218 -6.76 -20.86 -12.98
N PHE A 219 -6.44 -19.66 -13.43
CA PHE A 219 -7.26 -18.87 -14.35
C PHE A 219 -7.41 -19.49 -15.74
N SER A 220 -6.53 -20.42 -16.14
CA SER A 220 -6.67 -21.13 -17.42
C SER A 220 -7.91 -22.03 -17.46
N LYS A 221 -8.53 -22.29 -16.30
CA LYS A 221 -9.75 -23.09 -16.15
C LYS A 221 -11.04 -22.28 -16.10
N LEU A 222 -10.98 -20.95 -16.03
CA LEU A 222 -12.17 -20.10 -16.14
C LEU A 222 -12.58 -19.95 -17.62
N ARG A 223 -13.00 -21.05 -18.24
CA ARG A 223 -13.56 -21.04 -19.59
C ARG A 223 -15.04 -20.64 -19.51
N ILE A 224 -15.31 -19.34 -19.45
CA ILE A 224 -16.66 -18.82 -19.66
C ILE A 224 -16.82 -18.63 -21.17
N ASN A 225 -17.77 -19.36 -21.75
CA ASN A 225 -18.07 -19.36 -23.18
C ASN A 225 -18.30 -17.93 -23.69
N SER A 226 -17.28 -17.31 -24.29
CA SER A 226 -17.51 -16.26 -25.28
C SER A 226 -18.15 -16.95 -26.49
N LYS A 227 -19.46 -16.78 -26.68
CA LYS A 227 -20.01 -16.96 -28.03
C LYS A 227 -19.20 -16.05 -28.94
N VAL A 228 -18.42 -16.66 -29.82
CA VAL A 228 -17.77 -16.00 -30.94
C VAL A 228 -18.89 -15.38 -31.76
N ILE A 229 -19.04 -14.06 -31.70
CA ILE A 229 -19.82 -13.33 -32.69
C ILE A 229 -18.84 -13.16 -33.86
N ASP A 230 -19.09 -13.90 -34.93
CA ASP A 230 -18.32 -13.82 -36.17
C ASP A 230 -18.34 -12.39 -36.71
N GLU A 231 -17.17 -11.85 -37.07
CA GLU A 231 -16.96 -10.51 -37.66
C GLU A 231 -17.68 -10.30 -39.03
N LYS A 232 -18.51 -11.26 -39.48
CA LYS A 232 -19.32 -11.14 -40.69
C LYS A 232 -20.68 -10.48 -40.49
N GLU A 233 -21.26 -10.46 -39.28
CA GLU A 233 -22.60 -9.89 -39.08
C GLU A 233 -22.64 -8.36 -38.92
N ILE A 234 -21.50 -7.68 -38.74
CA ILE A 234 -21.45 -6.22 -38.52
C ILE A 234 -21.45 -5.41 -39.84
N LYS A 235 -21.25 -6.05 -41.01
CA LYS A 235 -21.21 -5.32 -42.29
C LYS A 235 -22.57 -5.08 -42.95
N ASP A 236 -23.62 -5.75 -42.50
CA ASP A 236 -24.95 -5.66 -43.11
C ASP A 236 -25.94 -4.77 -42.34
N THR A 237 -25.53 -4.15 -41.23
CA THR A 237 -26.39 -3.23 -40.45
C THR A 237 -26.00 -1.75 -40.55
N VAL A 238 -25.02 -1.40 -41.39
CA VAL A 238 -24.69 -0.01 -41.72
C VAL A 238 -24.78 0.20 -43.23
N LYS A 239 -25.98 0.02 -43.77
CA LYS A 239 -26.46 0.59 -45.02
C LYS A 239 -27.97 0.39 -45.10
N ASP A 240 -28.70 1.33 -44.51
CA ASP A 240 -29.85 2.05 -45.10
C ASP A 240 -30.46 3.00 -44.05
#